data_AF-F3FV14-F1
#
_entry.id   AF-F3FV14-F1
#
_cell.length_a   1.000
_cell.length_b   1.000
_cell.length_c   1.000
_cell.angle_alpha   90.00
_cell.angle_beta   90.00
_cell.angle_gamma   90.00
#
_symmetry.space_group_name_H-M   'P 1'
#
loop_
_entity.id
_entity.type
_entity.pdbx_description
1 polymer ?
#
loop_
_entity_poly.entity_id
_entity_poly.type
_entity_poly.pdbx_seq_one_letter_code
_entity_poly.pdbx_strand_id
1 'polypeptide(L)' 'CFPADDYLKKIEFLKTDPVTRNMDAVKHDRIVIIDAEGMQAGLRLFTGFEELADAANRFNAAK' A
#
# COMPACT_ATOMS: atom_id res chain seq x y z
N CYS A 1 19.86 3.01 -5.31
CA CYS A 1 18.45 3.15 -4.94
C CYS A 1 17.84 4.27 -5.76
N PHE A 2 16.79 3.95 -6.52
CA PHE A 2 16.04 4.95 -7.26
C PHE A 2 15.26 5.81 -6.22
N PRO A 3 15.03 7.12 -6.46
CA PRO A 3 14.24 7.94 -5.53
C PRO A 3 12.83 7.39 -5.29
N ALA A 4 12.34 6.57 -6.21
CA ALA A 4 11.08 5.85 -6.13
C ALA A 4 11.15 4.52 -5.35
N ASP A 5 12.26 4.16 -4.72
CA ASP A 5 12.30 3.00 -3.80
C ASP A 5 11.89 3.40 -2.38
N ASP A 6 11.97 4.70 -2.06
CA ASP A 6 11.51 5.24 -0.78
C ASP A 6 9.98 5.33 -0.77
N TYR A 7 9.35 4.47 0.02
CA TYR A 7 7.89 4.46 0.14
C TYR A 7 7.35 5.77 0.71
N LEU A 8 8.10 6.51 1.54
CA LEU A 8 7.66 7.77 2.11
C LEU A 8 7.41 8.82 1.01
N LYS A 9 8.29 8.87 0.02
CA LYS A 9 8.13 9.74 -1.16
C LYS A 9 6.93 9.35 -2.00
N LYS A 10 6.59 8.05 -2.09
CA LYS A 10 5.38 7.58 -2.78
C LYS A 10 4.12 8.05 -2.04
N ILE A 11 4.10 7.95 -0.71
CA ILE A 11 2.97 8.44 0.10
C ILE A 11 2.81 9.96 -0.05
N GLU A 12 3.91 10.71 0.02
CA GLU A 12 3.90 12.15 -0.17
C GLU A 12 3.36 12.53 -1.57
N PHE A 13 3.80 11.84 -2.61
CA PHE A 13 3.27 12.01 -3.96
C PHE A 13 1.75 11.78 -4.00
N LEU A 14 1.28 10.65 -3.47
CA LEU A 14 -0.15 10.32 -3.47
C LEU A 14 -1.01 11.37 -2.75
N LYS A 15 -0.47 12.01 -1.70
CA LYS A 15 -1.19 13.05 -0.93
C LYS A 15 -1.13 14.43 -1.58
N THR A 16 -0.10 14.74 -2.35
CA THR A 16 0.15 16.08 -2.91
C THR A 16 -0.32 16.23 -4.35
N ASP A 17 -0.28 15.15 -5.13
CA ASP A 17 -0.64 15.18 -6.54
C ASP A 17 -2.14 15.50 -6.73
N PRO A 18 -2.49 16.39 -7.69
CA PRO A 18 -3.86 16.87 -7.89
C PRO A 18 -4.88 15.79 -8.26
N VAL A 19 -4.43 14.66 -8.80
CA VAL A 19 -5.29 13.58 -9.25
C VAL A 19 -5.42 12.51 -8.17
N THR A 20 -4.29 12.02 -7.67
CA THR A 20 -4.26 10.89 -6.73
C THR A 20 -4.77 11.24 -5.33
N ARG A 21 -4.66 12.51 -4.89
CA ARG A 21 -5.24 12.97 -3.61
C ARG A 21 -6.76 12.76 -3.51
N ASN A 22 -7.42 12.68 -4.66
CA ASN A 22 -8.87 12.55 -4.74
C ASN A 22 -9.36 11.10 -4.67
N MET A 23 -8.45 10.12 -4.77
CA MET A 23 -8.78 8.70 -4.71
C MET A 23 -9.28 8.32 -3.31
N ASP A 24 -10.32 7.49 -3.24
CA ASP A 24 -10.91 7.07 -1.98
C ASP A 24 -9.94 6.30 -1.08
N ALA A 25 -8.94 5.64 -1.64
CA ALA A 25 -7.90 4.99 -0.87
C ALA A 25 -7.01 6.02 -0.15
N VAL A 26 -6.61 7.08 -0.84
CA VAL A 26 -5.75 8.14 -0.28
C VAL A 26 -6.51 8.99 0.74
N LYS A 27 -7.76 9.37 0.44
CA LYS A 27 -8.61 10.17 1.34
C LYS A 27 -8.87 9.53 2.70
N HIS A 28 -8.93 8.20 2.73
CA HIS A 28 -9.22 7.44 3.94
C HIS A 28 -7.97 6.76 4.53
N ASP A 29 -6.77 7.17 4.09
CA ASP A 29 -5.48 6.57 4.51
C ASP A 29 -5.44 5.03 4.41
N ARG A 30 -6.11 4.47 3.39
CA ARG A 30 -6.17 3.03 3.11
C ARG A 30 -5.04 2.60 2.20
N ILE A 31 -3.81 2.72 2.68
CA ILE A 31 -2.60 2.39 1.92
C ILE A 31 -1.88 1.24 2.63
N VAL A 32 -1.61 0.16 1.89
CA VAL A 32 -0.88 -1.01 2.39
C VAL A 32 0.52 -0.99 1.81
N ILE A 33 1.53 -1.05 2.68
CA ILE A 33 2.94 -1.14 2.30
C ILE A 33 3.32 -2.61 2.37
N ILE A 34 3.80 -3.15 1.26
CA ILE A 34 4.20 -4.56 1.13
C ILE A 34 5.62 -4.58 0.58
N ASP A 35 6.40 -5.56 1.02
CA ASP A 35 7.72 -5.82 0.45
C ASP A 35 7.63 -6.18 -1.04
N ALA A 36 8.50 -5.62 -1.86
CA ALA A 36 8.46 -5.81 -3.31
C ALA A 36 8.69 -7.28 -3.69
N GLU A 37 9.52 -8.00 -2.92
CA GLU A 37 9.77 -9.43 -3.11
C GLU A 37 8.54 -10.29 -2.72
N GLY A 38 7.70 -9.79 -1.81
CA GLY A 38 6.45 -10.45 -1.40
C GLY A 38 5.40 -10.52 -2.53
N MET A 39 5.54 -9.70 -3.58
CA MET A 39 4.69 -9.73 -4.77
C MET A 39 5.26 -10.61 -5.89
N GLN A 40 6.47 -11.15 -5.73
CA GLN A 40 7.14 -11.96 -6.74
C GLN A 40 6.62 -13.40 -6.68
N ALA A 41 6.31 -13.98 -7.85
CA ALA A 41 5.69 -15.31 -7.92
C ALA A 41 6.60 -16.39 -7.29
N GLY A 42 6.18 -16.93 -6.14
CA GLY A 42 6.94 -17.91 -5.36
C GLY A 42 6.32 -18.18 -3.99
N LEU A 43 7.03 -18.90 -3.12
CA LEU A 43 6.56 -19.24 -1.77
C LEU A 43 6.22 -18.03 -0.89
N ARG A 44 6.81 -16.86 -1.19
CA ARG A 44 6.61 -15.60 -0.44
C ARG A 44 5.29 -14.90 -0.77
N LEU A 45 4.58 -15.34 -1.82
CA LEU A 45 3.23 -14.86 -2.13
C LEU A 45 2.25 -15.13 -0.99
N PHE A 46 2.37 -16.28 -0.31
CA PHE A 46 1.45 -16.62 0.79
C PHE A 46 1.53 -15.59 1.92
N THR A 47 2.74 -15.18 2.30
CA THR A 47 2.95 -14.11 3.29
C THR A 47 2.41 -12.77 2.79
N GLY A 48 2.62 -12.42 1.53
CA GLY A 48 2.04 -11.21 0.94
C GLY A 48 0.50 -11.21 0.94
N PHE A 49 -0.12 -12.37 0.72
CA PHE A 49 -1.58 -12.54 0.81
C PHE A 49 -2.09 -12.42 2.25
N GLU A 50 -1.35 -12.93 3.24
CA GLU A 50 -1.69 -12.78 4.66
C GLU A 50 -1.64 -11.31 5.08
N GLU A 51 -0.58 -10.58 4.72
CA GLU A 51 -0.47 -9.14 5.01
C GLU A 51 -1.58 -8.31 4.35
N LEU A 52 -1.96 -8.65 3.11
CA LEU A 52 -3.08 -8.03 2.41
C LEU A 52 -4.43 -8.31 3.10
N ALA A 53 -4.67 -9.56 3.50
CA ALA A 53 -5.90 -9.95 4.18
C ALA A 53 -6.04 -9.24 5.53
N ASP A 54 -4.96 -9.16 6.30
CA ASP A 54 -4.92 -8.44 7.58
C ASP A 54 -5.19 -6.94 7.40
N ALA A 55 -4.59 -6.31 6.40
CA ALA A 55 -4.82 -4.91 6.10
C ALA A 55 -6.28 -4.65 5.68
N ALA A 56 -6.85 -5.51 4.84
CA ALA A 56 -8.25 -5.44 4.43
C ALA A 56 -9.20 -5.58 5.64
N ASN A 57 -8.92 -6.51 6.55
CA ASN A 57 -9.69 -6.70 7.78
C ASN A 57 -9.66 -5.46 8.68
N ARG A 58 -8.49 -4.80 8.84
CA ARG A 58 -8.39 -3.54 9.62
C ARG A 58 -9.26 -2.44 9.02
N PHE A 59 -9.25 -2.27 7.70
CA PHE A 59 -10.10 -1.27 7.05
C PHE A 59 -11.59 -1.58 7.15
N ASN A 60 -11.96 -2.86 7.19
CA ASN A 60 -13.36 -3.27 7.39
C ASN A 60 -13.81 -3.11 8.86
N ALA A 61 -12.92 -3.36 9.82
CA ALA A 61 -13.20 -3.20 11.25
C ALA A 61 -13.22 -1.73 11.71
N ALA A 62 -12.56 -0.83 10.98
CA ALA A 62 -12.57 0.61 11.23
C ALA A 62 -13.79 1.34 10.63
N LYS A 63 -14.75 0.59 10.07
CA LYS A 63 -15.96 1.10 9.42
C LYS A 63 -17.12 1.27 10.39
#